data_AF-A0A969GD56-F1
#
_entry.id   AF-A0A969GD56-F1
#
_cell.length_a   1.000
_cell.length_b   1.000
_cell.length_c   1.000
_cell.angle_alpha   90.00
_cell.angle_beta   90.00
_cell.angle_gamma   90.00
#
_symmetry.space_group_name_H-M   'P 1'
#
loop_
_entity.id
_entity.type
_entity.pdbx_description
1 polymer ?
#
loop_
_entity_poly.entity_id
_entity_poly.type
_entity_poly.pdbx_seq_one_letter_code
_entity_poly.pdbx_strand_id
1 'polypeptide(L)'
;MLKTMISPQEFIALEEKFGAHNYHPLPVVLSKGEGVYVWDVEGKRYYDFLSAYSAVNQGHCHPRILAALVNQAQQLTLTSRAFHNDVLGRYEEYITNYFGYDKVLPMNTGVEGGETAIKLCRKWAYEVKGVPTNQAKILFAEGNFWGRT
;
A
#
# COMPACT_ATOMS: atom_id res chain seq x y z
N MET A 1 28.26 -10.54 23.12
CA MET A 1 27.25 -9.52 23.50
C MET A 1 25.91 -10.20 23.58
N LEU A 2 25.39 -10.42 24.79
CA LEU A 2 24.03 -10.92 25.00
C LEU A 2 23.07 -9.82 24.49
N LYS A 3 22.33 -10.09 23.41
CA LYS A 3 21.15 -9.28 23.08
C LYS A 3 20.18 -9.49 24.23
N THR A 4 19.96 -8.48 25.04
CA THR A 4 18.84 -8.46 26.00
C THR A 4 17.58 -8.70 25.18
N MET A 5 16.94 -9.86 25.36
CA MET A 5 15.69 -10.17 24.66
C MET A 5 14.60 -9.30 25.26
N ILE A 6 14.17 -8.30 24.48
CA ILE A 6 13.02 -7.45 24.81
C ILE A 6 11.77 -8.34 24.78
N SER A 7 10.96 -8.30 25.84
CA SER A 7 9.69 -9.02 25.94
C SER A 7 8.61 -8.39 25.05
N PRO A 8 7.56 -9.15 24.64
CA PRO A 8 6.43 -8.57 23.89
C PRO A 8 5.81 -7.33 24.54
N GLN A 9 5.69 -7.32 25.88
CA GLN A 9 5.11 -6.20 26.63
C GLN A 9 5.98 -4.94 26.55
N GLU A 10 7.30 -5.08 26.52
CA GLU A 10 8.20 -3.94 26.35
C GLU A 10 8.06 -3.32 24.96
N PHE A 11 7.87 -4.12 23.89
CA PHE A 11 7.57 -3.58 22.56
C PHE A 11 6.23 -2.81 22.52
N ILE A 12 5.18 -3.37 23.12
CA ILE A 12 3.86 -2.72 23.20
C ILE A 12 3.95 -1.41 24.00
N ALA A 13 4.68 -1.41 25.13
CA ALA A 13 4.87 -0.22 25.95
C ALA A 13 5.66 0.88 25.23
N LEU A 14 6.62 0.51 24.36
CA LEU A 14 7.31 1.47 23.50
C LEU A 14 6.34 2.14 22.51
N GLU A 15 5.48 1.36 21.85
CA GLU A 15 4.45 1.90 20.96
C GLU A 15 3.43 2.77 21.70
N GLU A 16 2.98 2.35 22.89
CA GLU A 16 2.07 3.14 23.73
C GLU A 16 2.69 4.49 24.12
N LYS A 17 3.98 4.51 24.43
CA LYS A 17 4.67 5.72 24.87
C LYS A 17 4.97 6.70 23.73
N PHE A 18 5.34 6.20 22.55
CA PHE A 18 5.89 7.02 21.47
C PHE A 18 5.01 7.10 20.22
N GLY A 19 4.06 6.18 20.04
CA GLY A 19 3.13 6.13 18.92
C GLY A 19 1.80 6.85 19.20
N ALA A 20 1.13 7.31 18.14
CA ALA A 20 -0.23 7.84 18.25
C ALA A 20 -1.24 6.70 18.50
N HIS A 21 -2.25 6.95 19.32
CA HIS A 21 -3.25 5.93 19.72
C HIS A 21 -4.46 5.89 18.78
N ASN A 22 -4.22 5.63 17.48
CA ASN A 22 -5.24 5.57 16.45
C ASN A 22 -5.58 4.14 15.98
N TYR A 23 -4.96 3.13 16.58
CA TYR A 23 -5.24 1.71 16.37
C TYR A 23 -5.44 1.00 17.71
N HIS A 24 -6.14 -0.13 17.67
CA HIS A 24 -6.24 -1.08 18.78
C HIS A 24 -5.79 -2.46 18.29
N PRO A 25 -4.46 -2.71 18.20
CA PRO A 25 -3.93 -3.95 17.67
C PRO A 25 -4.24 -5.17 18.55
N LEU A 26 -4.23 -6.36 17.96
CA LEU A 26 -4.14 -7.59 18.75
C LEU A 26 -2.80 -7.61 19.50
N PRO A 27 -2.74 -8.12 20.75
CA PRO A 27 -1.53 -8.11 21.56
C PRO A 27 -0.53 -9.20 21.12
N VAL A 28 -0.05 -9.12 19.88
CA VAL A 28 0.95 -10.01 19.28
C VAL A 28 2.01 -9.17 18.58
N VAL A 29 3.28 -9.42 18.90
CA VAL A 29 4.41 -8.66 18.35
C VAL A 29 5.13 -9.52 17.32
N LEU A 30 4.85 -9.31 16.03
CA LEU A 30 5.43 -10.08 14.93
C LEU A 30 6.87 -9.64 14.62
N SER A 31 7.75 -10.61 14.33
CA SER A 31 9.18 -10.40 14.11
C SER A 31 9.71 -10.95 12.78
N LYS A 32 9.00 -11.92 12.18
CA LYS A 32 9.36 -12.54 10.89
C LYS A 32 8.09 -12.90 10.11
N GLY A 33 8.13 -12.79 8.78
CA GLY A 33 7.11 -13.32 7.87
C GLY A 33 7.75 -14.14 6.74
N GLU A 34 7.08 -15.21 6.30
CA GLU A 34 7.50 -16.07 5.19
C GLU A 34 6.30 -16.81 4.61
N GLY A 35 5.93 -16.51 3.36
CA GLY A 35 4.76 -17.10 2.71
C GLY A 35 3.48 -16.80 3.51
N VAL A 36 2.76 -17.85 3.90
CA VAL A 36 1.53 -17.74 4.70
C VAL A 36 1.76 -17.65 6.22
N TYR A 37 3.03 -17.69 6.65
CA TYR A 37 3.40 -17.75 8.06
C TYR A 37 3.99 -16.44 8.57
N VAL A 38 3.73 -16.16 9.84
CA VAL A 38 4.42 -15.15 10.64
C VAL A 38 4.89 -15.74 11.97
N TRP A 39 5.93 -15.17 12.55
CA TRP A 39 6.45 -15.54 13.86
C TRP A 39 6.47 -14.31 14.76
N ASP A 40 6.11 -14.48 16.03
CA ASP A 40 6.29 -13.42 17.02
C ASP A 40 7.74 -13.33 17.55
N VAL A 41 8.03 -12.36 18.41
CA VAL A 41 9.35 -12.16 19.02
C VAL A 41 9.77 -13.30 19.96
N GLU A 42 8.83 -14.13 20.40
CA GLU A 42 9.08 -15.33 21.21
C GLU A 42 9.27 -16.59 20.34
N GLY A 43 9.16 -16.44 19.02
CA GLY A 43 9.37 -17.50 18.03
C GLY A 43 8.15 -18.38 17.77
N LYS A 44 6.98 -18.07 18.33
CA LYS A 44 5.75 -18.82 18.05
C LYS A 44 5.25 -18.47 16.64
N ARG A 45 4.90 -19.51 15.88
CA ARG A 45 4.47 -19.42 14.49
C ARG A 45 2.95 -19.39 14.37
N TYR A 46 2.44 -18.57 13.46
CA TYR A 46 1.02 -18.40 13.14
C TYR A 46 0.79 -18.49 11.64
N TYR A 47 -0.41 -18.90 11.24
CA TYR A 47 -0.92 -18.59 9.91
C TYR A 47 -1.45 -17.16 9.90
N ASP A 48 -1.08 -16.36 8.91
CA ASP A 48 -1.64 -15.03 8.71
C ASP A 48 -2.93 -15.11 7.88
N PHE A 49 -4.07 -15.01 8.56
CA PHE A 49 -5.40 -14.97 7.93
C PHE A 49 -5.92 -13.54 7.68
N LEU A 50 -5.09 -12.52 7.91
CA LEU A 50 -5.40 -11.12 7.61
C LEU A 50 -4.73 -10.66 6.30
N SER A 51 -3.50 -11.13 6.06
CA SER A 51 -2.68 -10.78 4.87
C SER A 51 -2.51 -9.27 4.66
N ALA A 52 -2.42 -8.53 5.78
CA ALA A 52 -2.44 -7.07 5.83
C ALA A 52 -3.53 -6.46 4.93
N TYR A 53 -4.77 -6.92 5.10
CA TYR A 53 -5.93 -6.51 4.29
C TYR A 53 -5.75 -6.80 2.79
N SER A 54 -5.28 -8.01 2.47
CA SER A 54 -4.99 -8.49 1.10
C SER A 54 -3.80 -7.81 0.41
N ALA A 55 -2.98 -7.02 1.11
CA ALA A 55 -1.77 -6.43 0.53
C ALA A 55 -0.68 -7.48 0.26
N VAL A 56 -0.66 -8.57 1.03
CA VAL A 56 0.37 -9.62 0.99
C VAL A 56 -0.17 -10.89 0.31
N ASN A 57 -0.95 -10.73 -0.76
CA ASN A 57 -1.56 -11.87 -1.49
C ASN A 57 -0.54 -12.89 -2.00
N GLN A 58 0.68 -12.46 -2.31
CA GLN A 58 1.77 -13.30 -2.80
C GLN A 58 2.51 -14.03 -1.66
N GLY A 59 2.17 -13.76 -0.40
CA GLY A 59 2.88 -14.25 0.77
C GLY A 59 4.02 -13.34 1.23
N HIS A 60 4.27 -13.34 2.54
CA HIS A 60 5.30 -12.52 3.19
C HIS A 60 6.68 -12.81 2.60
N CYS A 61 7.44 -11.75 2.35
CA CYS A 61 8.83 -11.81 1.89
C CYS A 61 9.03 -12.68 0.63
N HIS A 62 8.09 -12.65 -0.32
CA HIS A 62 8.18 -13.44 -1.54
C HIS A 62 9.49 -13.18 -2.31
N PRO A 63 10.31 -14.21 -2.60
CA PRO A 63 11.70 -14.04 -3.02
C PRO A 63 11.86 -13.28 -4.34
N ARG A 64 10.92 -13.46 -5.29
CA ARG A 64 10.95 -12.72 -6.57
C ARG A 64 10.69 -11.21 -6.40
N ILE A 65 9.82 -10.83 -5.46
CA ILE A 65 9.48 -9.41 -5.21
C ILE A 65 10.63 -8.74 -4.47
N LEU A 66 11.17 -9.41 -3.46
CA LEU A 66 12.33 -8.93 -2.71
C LEU A 66 13.55 -8.74 -3.63
N ALA A 67 13.83 -9.71 -4.51
CA ALA A 67 14.93 -9.59 -5.47
C ALA A 67 14.74 -8.40 -6.44
N ALA A 68 13.53 -8.20 -6.97
CA ALA A 68 13.23 -7.06 -7.84
C ALA A 68 13.42 -5.72 -7.10
N LEU A 69 12.97 -5.62 -5.85
CA LEU A 69 13.15 -4.45 -5.01
C LEU A 69 14.64 -4.14 -4.77
N VAL A 70 15.41 -5.14 -4.31
CA VAL A 70 16.84 -4.96 -4.01
C VAL A 70 17.62 -4.55 -5.25
N ASN A 71 17.38 -5.23 -6.38
CA ASN A 71 18.06 -4.93 -7.63
C ASN A 71 17.79 -3.49 -8.09
N GLN A 72 16.52 -3.04 -8.08
CA GLN A 72 16.20 -1.68 -8.50
C GLN A 72 16.71 -0.62 -7.51
N ALA A 73 16.63 -0.90 -6.20
CA ALA A 73 17.07 0.04 -5.17
C ALA A 73 18.58 0.31 -5.21
N GLN A 74 19.38 -0.64 -5.69
CA GLN A 74 20.82 -0.47 -5.92
C GLN A 74 21.15 0.37 -7.17
N GLN A 75 20.17 0.62 -8.05
CA GLN A 75 20.36 1.38 -9.30
C GLN A 75 19.79 2.79 -9.20
N LEU A 76 18.48 2.92 -8.95
CA LEU A 76 17.78 4.20 -8.90
C LEU A 76 16.40 4.04 -8.24
N THR A 77 16.09 4.89 -7.26
CA THR A 77 14.84 4.80 -6.48
C THR A 77 13.84 5.91 -6.77
N LEU A 78 14.28 7.16 -6.93
CA LEU A 78 13.38 8.31 -7.05
C LEU A 78 13.96 9.41 -7.95
N THR A 79 13.21 9.76 -8.98
CA THR A 79 13.57 10.85 -9.92
C THR A 79 12.61 12.03 -9.86
N SER A 80 11.58 11.98 -9.01
CA SER A 80 10.33 12.74 -9.18
C SER A 80 9.68 12.49 -10.56
N ARG A 81 8.69 13.30 -10.92
CA ARG A 81 8.11 13.34 -12.27
C ARG A 81 8.67 14.48 -13.15
N ALA A 82 9.62 15.26 -12.62
CA ALA A 82 10.32 16.28 -13.40
C ALA A 82 11.30 15.66 -14.40
N PHE A 83 11.75 14.43 -14.17
CA PHE A 83 12.60 13.67 -15.07
C PHE A 83 11.94 12.34 -15.45
N HIS A 84 12.19 11.90 -16.67
CA HIS A 84 11.88 10.53 -17.07
C HIS A 84 12.86 9.55 -16.41
N ASN A 85 12.39 8.33 -16.18
CA ASN A 85 13.24 7.19 -15.85
C ASN A 85 12.91 6.02 -16.79
N ASP A 86 13.79 5.05 -16.85
CA ASP A 86 13.78 3.91 -17.77
C ASP A 86 12.83 2.77 -17.36
N VAL A 87 12.20 2.86 -16.19
CA VAL A 87 11.33 1.81 -15.63
C VAL A 87 9.85 2.16 -15.78
N LEU A 88 9.47 3.43 -15.54
CA LEU A 88 8.07 3.84 -15.44
C LEU A 88 7.27 3.49 -16.70
N GLY A 89 7.77 3.84 -17.90
CA GLY A 89 7.07 3.57 -19.15
C GLY A 89 6.85 2.08 -19.43
N ARG A 90 7.79 1.21 -19.01
CA ARG A 90 7.68 -0.25 -19.16
C ARG A 90 6.63 -0.83 -18.22
N TYR A 91 6.55 -0.30 -16.99
CA TYR A 91 5.47 -0.63 -16.06
C TYR A 91 4.12 -0.17 -16.62
N GLU A 92 4.05 1.07 -17.12
CA GLU A 92 2.84 1.65 -17.68
C GLU A 92 2.30 0.81 -18.84
N GLU A 93 3.16 0.40 -19.79
CA GLU A 93 2.81 -0.51 -20.88
C GLU A 93 2.37 -1.90 -20.38
N TYR A 94 3.09 -2.49 -19.42
CA TYR A 94 2.76 -3.81 -18.90
C TYR A 94 1.35 -3.83 -18.29
N ILE A 95 1.05 -2.87 -17.41
CA ILE A 95 -0.20 -2.87 -16.65
C ILE A 95 -1.42 -2.53 -17.53
N THR A 96 -1.26 -1.61 -18.49
CA THR A 96 -2.34 -1.28 -19.42
C THR A 96 -2.68 -2.44 -20.34
N ASN A 97 -1.67 -3.13 -20.89
CA ASN A 97 -1.88 -4.32 -21.71
C ASN A 97 -2.49 -5.47 -20.91
N TYR A 98 -2.08 -5.65 -19.66
CA TYR A 98 -2.60 -6.73 -18.80
C TYR A 98 -4.08 -6.55 -18.47
N PHE A 99 -4.53 -5.32 -18.17
CA PHE A 99 -5.92 -5.03 -17.79
C PHE A 99 -6.80 -4.50 -18.94
N GLY A 100 -6.24 -4.22 -20.12
CA GLY A 100 -6.98 -3.73 -21.28
C GLY A 100 -7.42 -2.27 -21.20
N TYR A 101 -6.60 -1.39 -20.60
CA TYR A 101 -6.86 0.05 -20.53
C TYR A 101 -5.88 0.84 -21.41
N ASP A 102 -6.24 2.04 -21.86
CA ASP A 102 -5.35 2.86 -22.70
C ASP A 102 -4.20 3.52 -21.93
N LYS A 103 -4.42 3.86 -20.64
CA LYS A 103 -3.49 4.64 -19.81
C LYS A 103 -3.61 4.24 -18.34
N VAL A 104 -2.53 4.44 -17.59
CA VAL A 104 -2.47 4.31 -16.13
C VAL A 104 -1.89 5.59 -15.52
N LEU A 105 -2.32 5.93 -14.31
CA LEU A 105 -1.76 7.01 -13.50
C LEU A 105 -1.34 6.44 -12.14
N PRO A 106 -0.06 6.11 -11.93
CA PRO A 106 0.40 5.50 -10.67
C PRO A 106 0.37 6.51 -9.51
N MET A 107 -0.11 6.03 -8.36
CA MET A 107 -0.12 6.72 -7.07
C MET A 107 0.45 5.79 -5.99
N ASN A 108 0.55 6.25 -4.74
CA ASN A 108 1.21 5.49 -3.67
C ASN A 108 0.20 4.75 -2.79
N THR A 109 -0.89 5.42 -2.40
CA THR A 109 -1.91 4.87 -1.49
C THR A 109 -3.24 4.59 -2.20
N GLY A 110 -4.07 3.72 -1.61
CA GLY A 110 -5.44 3.51 -2.09
C GLY A 110 -6.28 4.78 -2.04
N VAL A 111 -6.03 5.64 -1.04
CA VAL A 111 -6.67 6.95 -0.90
C VAL A 111 -6.31 7.85 -2.08
N GLU A 112 -5.04 8.00 -2.40
CA GLU A 112 -4.62 8.82 -3.55
C GLU A 112 -5.21 8.32 -4.87
N GLY A 113 -5.36 6.99 -5.03
CA GLY A 113 -6.06 6.40 -6.16
C GLY A 113 -7.53 6.84 -6.25
N GLY A 114 -8.27 6.79 -5.13
CA GLY A 114 -9.67 7.23 -5.07
C GLY A 114 -9.84 8.73 -5.31
N GLU A 115 -9.02 9.57 -4.68
CA GLU A 115 -9.03 11.03 -4.88
C GLU A 115 -8.78 11.39 -6.34
N THR A 116 -7.79 10.74 -6.94
CA THR A 116 -7.43 10.95 -8.35
C THR A 116 -8.54 10.51 -9.29
N ALA A 117 -9.19 9.38 -9.01
CA ALA A 117 -10.36 8.92 -9.78
C ALA A 117 -11.53 9.91 -9.69
N ILE A 118 -11.82 10.46 -8.51
CA ILE A 118 -12.87 11.48 -8.33
C ILE A 118 -12.54 12.75 -9.13
N LYS A 119 -11.28 13.20 -9.10
CA LYS A 119 -10.82 14.38 -9.87
C LYS A 119 -10.96 14.13 -11.37
N LEU A 120 -10.58 12.94 -11.85
CA LEU A 120 -10.73 12.55 -13.25
C LEU A 120 -12.22 12.56 -13.67
N CYS A 121 -13.09 11.91 -12.89
CA CYS A 121 -14.53 11.86 -13.15
C CYS A 121 -15.17 13.26 -13.18
N ARG A 122 -14.82 14.14 -12.22
CA ARG A 122 -15.34 15.52 -12.19
C ARG A 122 -14.85 16.33 -13.38
N LYS A 123 -13.55 16.29 -13.70
CA LYS A 123 -12.98 17.00 -14.86
C LYS A 123 -13.65 16.56 -16.16
N TRP A 124 -13.79 15.24 -16.37
CA TRP A 124 -14.51 14.70 -17.52
C TRP A 124 -15.98 15.15 -17.55
N ALA A 125 -16.67 15.16 -16.40
CA ALA A 125 -18.05 15.60 -16.33
C ALA A 125 -18.23 17.07 -16.76
N TYR A 126 -17.27 17.93 -16.43
CA TYR A 126 -17.29 19.34 -16.84
C TYR A 126 -16.91 19.53 -18.31
N GLU A 127 -15.83 18.90 -18.77
CA GLU A 127 -15.25 19.17 -20.09
C GLU A 127 -15.91 18.39 -21.22
N VAL A 128 -16.37 17.16 -20.95
CA VAL A 128 -16.89 16.26 -21.97
C VAL A 128 -18.40 16.11 -21.85
N LYS A 129 -18.90 15.82 -20.64
CA LYS A 129 -20.36 15.65 -20.43
C LYS A 129 -21.11 16.98 -20.40
N GLY A 130 -20.43 18.10 -20.09
CA GLY A 130 -21.04 19.43 -20.03
C GLY A 130 -21.85 19.71 -18.77
N VAL A 131 -21.57 19.02 -17.65
CA VAL A 131 -22.18 19.34 -16.35
C VAL A 131 -21.71 20.73 -15.92
N PRO A 132 -22.58 21.61 -15.40
CA PRO A 132 -22.15 22.92 -14.91
C PRO A 132 -21.07 22.81 -13.83
N THR A 133 -20.14 23.75 -13.84
CA THR A 133 -19.05 23.83 -12.84
C THR A 133 -19.60 23.73 -11.43
N ASN A 134 -18.94 22.93 -10.59
CA ASN A 134 -19.32 22.65 -9.20
C ASN A 134 -20.66 21.91 -9.00
N GLN A 135 -21.27 21.37 -10.07
CA GLN A 135 -22.51 20.59 -9.97
C GLN A 135 -22.33 19.09 -10.25
N ALA A 136 -21.11 18.61 -10.50
CA ALA A 136 -20.87 17.17 -10.67
C ALA A 136 -20.99 16.42 -9.34
N LYS A 137 -21.90 15.43 -9.31
CA LYS A 137 -22.14 14.56 -8.16
C LYS A 137 -21.46 13.21 -8.37
N ILE A 138 -20.82 12.70 -7.32
CA ILE A 138 -20.29 11.33 -7.26
C ILE A 138 -21.16 10.55 -6.29
N LEU A 139 -21.58 9.35 -6.69
CA LEU A 139 -22.42 8.48 -5.87
C LEU A 139 -21.55 7.41 -5.22
N PHE A 140 -21.81 7.13 -3.95
CA PHE A 140 -21.17 6.06 -3.20
C PHE A 140 -22.23 5.19 -2.53
N ALA A 141 -21.91 3.92 -2.31
CA ALA A 141 -22.74 3.04 -1.51
C ALA A 141 -22.61 3.39 -0.02
N GLU A 142 -23.67 3.18 0.75
CA GLU A 142 -23.61 3.23 2.22
C GLU A 142 -22.61 2.18 2.73
N GLY A 143 -21.81 2.54 3.75
CA GLY A 143 -20.79 1.65 4.31
C GLY A 143 -19.52 1.48 3.44
N ASN A 144 -19.37 2.24 2.35
CA ASN A 144 -18.13 2.22 1.56
C ASN A 144 -16.92 2.68 2.39
N PHE A 145 -15.74 2.12 2.08
CA PHE A 145 -14.47 2.54 2.66
C PHE A 145 -13.41 2.62 1.57
N TRP A 146 -12.80 3.79 1.40
CA TRP A 146 -11.73 4.02 0.43
C TRP A 146 -10.55 4.84 0.98
N GLY A 147 -10.70 5.44 2.17
CA GLY A 147 -9.64 6.28 2.73
C GLY A 147 -10.00 7.04 4.00
N ARG A 148 -9.04 7.87 4.42
CA ARG A 148 -9.07 8.75 5.61
C ARG A 148 -8.42 10.10 5.28
N THR A 149 -8.79 10.69 4.14
CA THR A 149 -8.31 12.00 3.64
C THR A 149 -8.59 13.13 4.61
#